data_AF-A0A925JAF5-F1
#
_entry.id   AF-A0A925JAF5-F1
#
_cell.length_a   1.000
_cell.length_b   1.000
_cell.length_c   1.000
_cell.angle_alpha   90.00
_cell.angle_beta   90.00
_cell.angle_gamma   90.00
#
_symmetry.space_group_name_H-M   'P 1'
#
loop_
_entity.id
_entity.type
_entity.pdbx_description
1 polymer ?
#
loop_
_entity_poly.entity_id
_entity_poly.type
_entity_poly.pdbx_seq_one_letter_code
_entity_poly.pdbx_strand_id
1 'polypeptide(L)'
;WQGLSTYHVKLGIGDNLELDELREYWLPISPMAYMDKLAALPPRPQRYIYTLYDLSFPVDLSRDVIRELNRRKIKHSESAIPCGHYTLGTKPWVYLDGYKIISYLRKHLR
;
A
#
# COMPACT_ATOMS: atom_id res chain seq x y z
N TRP A 1 -9.58 -12.86 -2.94
CA TRP A 1 -9.56 -12.43 -4.35
C TRP A 1 -10.52 -11.26 -4.57
N GLN A 2 -10.17 -10.06 -4.11
CA GLN A 2 -11.09 -8.90 -4.14
C GLN A 2 -10.60 -7.75 -5.02
N GLY A 3 -9.29 -7.63 -5.25
CA GLY A 3 -8.72 -6.61 -6.13
C GLY A 3 -8.66 -7.06 -7.59
N LEU A 4 -8.94 -6.14 -8.53
CA LEU A 4 -8.86 -6.40 -9.97
C LEU A 4 -7.47 -6.91 -10.39
N SER A 5 -6.41 -6.43 -9.74
CA SER A 5 -5.02 -6.86 -10.03
C SER A 5 -4.76 -8.32 -9.66
N THR A 6 -5.64 -8.97 -8.89
CA THR A 6 -5.52 -10.40 -8.54
C THR A 6 -6.26 -11.32 -9.52
N TYR A 7 -6.95 -10.78 -10.53
CA TYR A 7 -7.75 -11.56 -11.48
C TYR A 7 -6.94 -12.62 -12.22
N HIS A 8 -5.82 -12.23 -12.86
CA HIS A 8 -4.97 -13.16 -13.59
C HIS A 8 -4.23 -14.14 -12.69
N VAL A 9 -3.91 -13.74 -11.45
CA VAL A 9 -3.35 -14.64 -10.45
C VAL A 9 -4.37 -15.73 -10.14
N LYS A 10 -5.62 -15.36 -9.84
CA LYS A 10 -6.70 -16.33 -9.58
C LYS A 10 -6.91 -17.28 -10.75
N LEU A 11 -6.95 -16.77 -11.98
CA LEU A 11 -7.11 -17.61 -13.18
C LEU A 11 -5.95 -18.59 -13.39
N GLY A 12 -4.72 -18.19 -13.03
CA GLY A 12 -3.54 -19.01 -13.27
C GLY A 12 -3.37 -20.16 -12.28
N ILE A 13 -3.74 -19.96 -11.01
CA ILE A 13 -3.42 -20.91 -9.93
C ILE A 13 -4.59 -21.24 -8.99
N GLY A 14 -5.73 -20.55 -9.11
CA GLY A 14 -6.83 -20.64 -8.14
C GLY A 14 -7.57 -21.97 -8.09
N ASP A 15 -7.36 -22.85 -9.08
CA ASP A 15 -7.91 -24.22 -9.07
C ASP A 15 -6.97 -25.22 -8.37
N ASN A 16 -5.73 -24.81 -8.04
CA ASN A 16 -4.70 -25.69 -7.48
C ASN A 16 -4.34 -25.36 -6.02
N LEU A 17 -4.77 -24.20 -5.52
CA LEU A 17 -4.47 -23.74 -4.17
C LEU A 17 -5.50 -22.73 -3.67
N GLU A 18 -5.73 -22.77 -2.37
CA GLU A 18 -6.62 -21.84 -1.69
C GLU A 18 -5.94 -20.48 -1.46
N LEU A 19 -6.74 -19.44 -1.30
CA LEU A 19 -6.23 -18.08 -1.08
C LEU A 19 -5.32 -17.97 0.16
N ASP A 20 -5.62 -18.73 1.20
CA ASP A 20 -4.85 -18.70 2.45
C ASP A 20 -3.51 -19.42 2.31
N GLU A 21 -3.46 -20.52 1.54
CA GLU A 21 -2.19 -21.17 1.17
C GLU A 21 -1.32 -20.22 0.35
N LEU A 22 -1.91 -19.47 -0.60
CA LEU A 22 -1.17 -18.47 -1.37
C LEU A 22 -0.55 -17.40 -0.47
N ARG A 23 -1.30 -16.93 0.54
CA ARG A 23 -0.82 -15.93 1.51
C ARG A 23 0.35 -16.45 2.32
N GLU A 24 0.33 -17.73 2.69
CA GLU A 24 1.45 -18.37 3.38
C GLU A 24 2.67 -18.49 2.46
N TYR A 25 2.51 -19.04 1.26
CA TYR A 25 3.60 -19.22 0.31
C TYR A 25 4.24 -17.91 -0.13
N TRP A 26 3.45 -16.83 -0.21
CA TRP A 26 3.94 -15.50 -0.59
C TRP A 26 4.27 -14.60 0.60
N LEU A 27 4.17 -15.10 1.82
CA LEU A 27 4.56 -14.35 3.02
C LEU A 27 6.00 -13.77 2.92
N PRO A 28 7.00 -14.49 2.37
CA PRO A 28 8.37 -13.96 2.24
C PRO A 28 8.49 -12.69 1.40
N ILE A 29 7.55 -12.42 0.49
CA ILE A 29 7.53 -11.20 -0.33
C ILE A 29 6.54 -10.14 0.18
N SER A 30 5.77 -10.44 1.23
CA SER A 30 4.83 -9.51 1.83
C SER A 30 5.55 -8.51 2.75
N PRO A 31 5.41 -7.19 2.54
CA PRO A 31 5.97 -6.20 3.46
C PRO A 31 5.44 -6.33 4.90
N MET A 32 4.24 -6.88 5.06
CA MET A 32 3.61 -7.07 6.37
C MET A 32 4.41 -8.02 7.27
N ALA A 33 5.10 -9.02 6.68
CA ALA A 33 5.95 -9.97 7.41
C ALA A 33 7.20 -9.32 8.03
N TYR A 34 7.56 -8.10 7.59
CA TYR A 34 8.78 -7.41 7.99
C TYR A 34 8.53 -6.16 8.83
N MET A 35 7.30 -5.93 9.29
CA MET A 35 6.93 -4.74 10.06
C MET A 35 7.70 -4.62 11.38
N ASP A 36 8.00 -5.74 12.05
CA ASP A 36 8.82 -5.73 13.28
C ASP A 36 10.29 -5.39 12.98
N LYS A 37 10.82 -5.84 11.83
CA LYS A 37 12.15 -5.44 11.38
C LYS A 37 12.17 -3.95 11.04
N LEU A 38 11.14 -3.43 10.37
CA LEU A 38 11.01 -2.00 10.08
C LEU A 38 10.97 -1.16 11.36
N ALA A 39 10.25 -1.62 12.40
CA ALA A 39 10.20 -0.94 13.70
C ALA A 39 11.55 -0.91 14.43
N ALA A 40 12.40 -1.93 14.24
CA ALA A 40 13.73 -2.01 14.84
C ALA A 40 14.79 -1.15 14.10
N LEU A 41 14.52 -0.72 12.87
CA LEU A 41 15.46 0.11 12.10
C LEU A 41 15.44 1.58 12.57
N PRO A 42 16.53 2.32 12.36
CA PRO A 42 16.53 3.77 12.53
C PRO A 42 15.39 4.42 11.71
N PRO A 43 14.60 5.33 12.32
CA PRO A 43 13.48 5.95 11.62
C PRO A 43 13.94 6.66 10.34
N ARG A 44 13.27 6.35 9.23
CA ARG A 44 13.44 7.06 7.97
C ARG A 44 12.16 7.81 7.62
N PRO A 45 12.23 8.99 7.00
CA PRO A 45 11.04 9.65 6.50
C PRO A 45 10.31 8.74 5.50
N GLN A 46 9.11 8.30 5.84
CA GLN A 46 8.21 7.53 4.99
C GLN A 46 6.83 8.19 4.84
N ARG A 47 6.32 8.26 3.60
CA ARG A 47 4.97 8.74 3.28
C ARG A 47 4.22 7.65 2.52
N TYR A 48 3.02 7.33 3.01
CA TYR A 48 2.09 6.40 2.38
C TYR A 48 0.97 7.20 1.72
N ILE A 49 0.75 6.96 0.43
CA ILE A 49 -0.34 7.55 -0.32
C ILE A 49 -1.19 6.41 -0.86
N TYR A 50 -2.50 6.47 -0.63
CA TYR A 50 -3.45 5.49 -1.11
C TYR A 50 -4.74 6.16 -1.54
N THR A 51 -5.57 5.44 -2.30
CA THR A 51 -6.82 5.97 -2.85
C THR A 51 -8.03 5.31 -2.17
N LEU A 52 -9.11 6.06 -1.99
CA LEU A 52 -10.28 5.58 -1.22
C LEU A 52 -11.20 4.65 -2.02
N TYR A 53 -11.13 4.71 -3.35
CA TYR A 53 -11.98 3.95 -4.27
C TYR A 53 -11.14 3.06 -5.20
N ASP A 54 -10.03 2.53 -4.67
CA ASP A 54 -9.14 1.63 -5.40
C ASP A 54 -9.79 0.25 -5.59
N LEU A 55 -10.08 -0.09 -6.85
CA LEU A 55 -10.59 -1.42 -7.22
C LEU A 55 -9.48 -2.42 -7.52
N SER A 56 -8.26 -1.96 -7.80
CA SER A 56 -7.10 -2.80 -8.07
C SER A 56 -6.51 -3.36 -6.78
N PHE A 57 -6.37 -2.50 -5.78
CA PHE A 57 -5.85 -2.76 -4.44
C PHE A 57 -6.85 -2.24 -3.41
N PRO A 58 -7.82 -3.07 -2.97
CA PRO A 58 -8.87 -2.67 -2.05
C PRO A 58 -8.37 -1.88 -0.84
N VAL A 59 -9.10 -0.82 -0.47
CA VAL A 59 -8.66 0.18 0.52
C VAL A 59 -8.39 -0.40 1.92
N ASP A 60 -9.03 -1.52 2.26
CA ASP A 60 -8.77 -2.29 3.48
C ASP A 60 -7.30 -2.71 3.57
N LEU A 61 -6.66 -3.13 2.47
CA LEU A 61 -5.24 -3.49 2.46
C LEU A 61 -4.36 -2.29 2.87
N SER A 62 -4.67 -1.10 2.37
CA SER A 62 -3.96 0.13 2.77
C SER A 62 -4.19 0.45 4.24
N ARG A 63 -5.44 0.33 4.73
CA ARG A 63 -5.78 0.55 6.14
C ARG A 63 -5.08 -0.44 7.06
N ASP A 64 -4.90 -1.69 6.64
CA ASP A 64 -4.18 -2.71 7.40
C ASP A 64 -2.71 -2.34 7.59
N VAL A 65 -2.05 -1.85 6.53
CA VAL A 65 -0.69 -1.31 6.61
C VAL A 65 -0.63 -0.16 7.62
N ILE A 66 -1.52 0.83 7.51
CA ILE A 66 -1.55 1.98 8.43
C ILE A 66 -1.79 1.55 9.88
N ARG A 67 -2.70 0.59 10.13
CA ARG A 67 -2.92 0.05 11.47
C ARG A 67 -1.66 -0.59 12.04
N GLU A 68 -0.95 -1.40 11.26
CA GLU A 68 0.26 -2.07 11.73
C GLU A 68 1.44 -1.11 11.95
N LEU A 69 1.54 -0.03 11.16
CA LEU A 69 2.50 1.05 11.39
C LEU A 69 2.21 1.77 12.72
N ASN A 70 0.95 2.12 12.96
CA ASN A 70 0.50 2.77 14.19
C ASN A 70 0.72 1.87 15.42
N ARG A 71 0.35 0.58 15.32
CA ARG A 71 0.52 -0.41 16.38
C ARG A 71 1.97 -0.53 16.85
N ARG A 72 2.93 -0.45 15.91
CA ARG A 72 4.37 -0.51 16.18
C ARG A 72 5.01 0.85 16.43
N LYS A 73 4.21 1.93 16.47
CA LYS A 73 4.69 3.31 16.67
C LYS A 73 5.74 3.74 15.64
N ILE A 74 5.65 3.21 14.42
CA ILE A 74 6.55 3.58 13.33
C ILE A 74 6.15 4.97 12.84
N LYS A 75 7.06 5.95 12.91
CA LYS A 75 6.80 7.33 12.48
C LYS A 75 6.58 7.38 10.96
N HIS A 76 5.42 7.87 10.53
CA HIS A 76 5.07 7.97 9.12
C HIS A 76 4.18 9.18 8.84
N SER A 77 4.10 9.55 7.55
CA SER A 77 3.05 10.42 7.01
C SER A 77 2.10 9.55 6.21
N GLU A 78 0.81 9.88 6.25
CA GLU A 78 -0.20 9.27 5.37
C GLU A 78 -0.98 10.33 4.59
N SER A 79 -1.57 9.92 3.47
CA SER A 79 -2.53 10.71 2.72
C SER A 79 -3.48 9.79 1.94
N ALA A 80 -4.77 9.91 2.22
CA ALA A 80 -5.81 9.31 1.40
C ALA A 80 -6.31 10.30 0.34
N ILE A 81 -6.50 9.83 -0.90
CA ILE A 81 -7.03 10.62 -2.02
C ILE A 81 -8.36 10.01 -2.47
N PRO A 82 -9.46 10.80 -2.59
CA PRO A 82 -10.79 10.27 -2.90
C PRO A 82 -10.98 9.95 -4.39
N CYS A 83 -10.10 9.12 -4.96
CA CYS A 83 -10.18 8.62 -6.34
C CYS A 83 -9.94 7.10 -6.38
N GLY A 84 -9.90 6.51 -7.58
CA GLY A 84 -9.43 5.13 -7.80
C GLY A 84 -7.96 5.06 -8.24
N HIS A 85 -7.45 3.84 -8.39
CA HIS A 85 -6.04 3.56 -8.70
C HIS A 85 -5.52 4.30 -9.93
N TYR A 86 -6.08 4.00 -11.10
CA TYR A 86 -5.67 4.59 -12.36
C TYR A 86 -6.17 6.04 -12.51
N THR A 87 -7.25 6.40 -11.80
CA THR A 87 -7.77 7.77 -11.74
C THR A 87 -6.80 8.71 -11.02
N LEU A 88 -5.93 8.20 -10.14
CA LEU A 88 -4.87 8.99 -9.51
C LEU A 88 -3.93 9.62 -10.54
N GLY A 89 -3.68 8.91 -11.66
CA GLY A 89 -2.85 9.37 -12.76
C GLY A 89 -3.54 10.37 -13.71
N THR A 90 -4.82 10.69 -13.50
CA THR A 90 -5.57 11.61 -14.36
C THR A 90 -5.81 12.96 -13.69
N LYS A 91 -6.11 14.00 -14.48
CA LYS A 91 -6.49 15.31 -13.93
C LYS A 91 -7.85 15.22 -13.20
N PRO A 92 -8.05 15.92 -12.08
CA PRO A 92 -7.09 16.79 -11.39
C PRO A 92 -6.18 16.06 -10.38
N TRP A 93 -6.42 14.77 -10.12
CA TRP A 93 -5.78 13.98 -9.06
C TRP A 93 -4.26 13.90 -9.17
N VAL A 94 -3.74 13.79 -10.40
CA VAL A 94 -2.30 13.73 -10.67
C VAL A 94 -1.55 14.95 -10.12
N TYR A 95 -2.18 16.13 -10.12
CA TYR A 95 -1.59 17.34 -9.57
C TYR A 95 -1.57 17.31 -8.04
N LEU A 96 -2.63 16.80 -7.43
CA LEU A 96 -2.72 16.66 -5.97
C LEU A 96 -1.71 15.63 -5.46
N ASP A 97 -1.59 14.50 -6.16
CA ASP A 97 -0.64 13.45 -5.85
C ASP A 97 0.81 13.95 -5.99
N GLY A 98 1.13 14.55 -7.14
CA GLY A 98 2.42 15.16 -7.39
C GLY A 98 2.79 16.21 -6.35
N TYR A 99 1.86 17.10 -5.97
CA TYR A 99 2.08 18.07 -4.90
C TYR A 99 2.40 17.40 -3.56
N LYS A 100 1.65 16.34 -3.18
CA LYS A 100 1.88 15.60 -1.94
C LYS A 100 3.22 14.86 -1.96
N ILE A 101 3.64 14.29 -3.09
CA ILE A 101 4.95 13.65 -3.22
C ILE A 101 6.07 14.69 -3.13
N ILE A 102 6.04 15.70 -3.99
CA ILE A 102 7.12 16.70 -4.13
C ILE A 102 7.28 17.52 -2.84
N SER A 103 6.20 17.97 -2.22
CA SER A 103 6.28 18.72 -0.95
C SER A 103 6.88 17.91 0.19
N TYR A 104 6.63 16.60 0.22
CA TYR A 104 7.22 15.69 1.20
C TYR A 104 8.70 15.49 0.95
N LEU A 105 9.07 15.16 -0.28
CA LEU A 105 10.45 14.96 -0.69
C LEU A 105 11.28 16.22 -0.44
N ARG A 106 10.81 17.40 -0.84
CA ARG A 106 11.48 18.69 -0.58
C ARG A 106 11.74 18.94 0.91
N LYS A 107 10.89 18.45 1.80
CA LYS A 107 11.05 18.62 3.26
C LYS A 107 12.08 17.65 3.86
N HIS A 108 12.26 16.49 3.24
CA HIS A 108 12.97 15.35 3.85
C HIS A 108 14.21 14.87 3.08
N LEU A 109 14.34 15.20 1.80
CA LEU A 109 15.56 15.06 1.02
C LEU A 109 16.33 16.37 1.14
N ARG A 110 17.49 16.29 1.79
CA ARG A 110 18.54 17.30 1.77
C ARG A 110 19.73 16.73 1.02
#